data_AF-A0A5C1YAW5-F1
#
_entry.id   AF-A0A5C1YAW5-F1
#
_cell.length_a   1.000
_cell.length_b   1.000
_cell.length_c   1.000
_cell.angle_alpha   90.00
_cell.angle_beta   90.00
_cell.angle_gamma   90.00
#
_symmetry.space_group_name_H-M   'P 1'
#
loop_
_entity.id
_entity.type
_entity.pdbx_description
1 polymer ?
#
loop_
_entity_poly.entity_id
_entity_poly.type
_entity_poly.pdbx_seq_one_letter_code
_entity_poly.pdbx_strand_id
1 'polypeptide(L)' 'MTIALGILLLVNAAFNVLTWPTFLRRVARDPRARDASGQATRFLRVHQVLVAIAIVLAVASAVCGIWALAAG' A
#
# COMPACT_ATOMS: atom_id res chain seq x y z
N MET A 1 4.96 21.74 -14.37
CA MET A 1 4.95 20.25 -14.44
C MET A 1 5.21 19.65 -13.06
N THR A 2 6.20 20.16 -12.31
CA THR A 2 6.55 19.75 -10.93
C THR A 2 5.35 19.74 -9.97
N ILE A 3 4.55 20.81 -9.95
CA ILE A 3 3.33 20.89 -9.11
C ILE A 3 2.36 19.73 -9.39
N ALA A 4 2.03 19.49 -10.66
CA ALA A 4 1.09 18.43 -11.04
C ALA A 4 1.62 17.04 -10.66
N LEU A 5 2.92 16.78 -10.85
CA LEU A 5 3.57 15.53 -10.44
C LEU A 5 3.59 15.38 -8.91
N GLY A 6 3.86 16.47 -8.18
CA GLY A 6 3.81 16.48 -6.72
C GLY A 6 2.43 16.10 -6.20
N ILE A 7 1.38 16.72 -6.72
CA ILE A 7 -0.02 16.39 -6.37
C ILE A 7 -0.33 14.93 -6.71
N LEU A 8 0.07 14.45 -7.91
CA LEU A 8 -0.16 13.07 -8.33
C LEU A 8 0.49 12.06 -7.37
N LEU A 9 1.72 12.32 -6.92
CA LEU A 9 2.42 11.47 -5.96
C LEU A 9 1.73 11.44 -4.59
N LEU A 10 1.22 12.58 -4.13
CA LEU A 10 0.47 12.65 -2.88
C LEU A 10 -0.88 11.91 -2.97
N VAL A 11 -1.60 12.06 -4.08
CA VAL A 11 -2.84 11.32 -4.33
C VAL A 11 -2.57 9.81 -4.39
N ASN A 12 -1.50 9.38 -5.05
CA ASN A 12 -1.07 7.98 -5.06
C ASN A 12 -0.78 7.47 -3.63
N ALA A 13 -0.05 8.24 -2.82
CA ALA A 13 0.23 7.88 -1.44
C ALA A 13 -1.06 7.71 -0.62
N ALA A 14 -1.97 8.67 -0.73
CA ALA A 14 -3.26 8.63 -0.05
C ALA A 14 -4.10 7.41 -0.47
N PHE A 15 -4.19 7.14 -1.77
CA PHE A 15 -4.88 5.95 -2.29
C PHE A 15 -4.33 4.65 -1.67
N ASN A 16 -3.00 4.48 -1.66
CA ASN A 16 -2.38 3.27 -1.14
C ASN A 16 -2.66 3.08 0.37
N VAL A 17 -2.55 4.15 1.17
CA VAL A 17 -2.78 4.10 2.62
C VAL A 17 -4.26 3.82 2.95
N LEU A 18 -5.19 4.32 2.15
CA LEU A 18 -6.63 4.14 2.40
C LEU A 18 -7.14 2.77 1.93
N THR A 19 -6.63 2.29 0.79
CA THR A 19 -7.18 1.09 0.14
C THR A 19 -6.53 -0.20 0.62
N TRP A 20 -5.19 -0.27 0.69
CA TRP A 20 -4.50 -1.54 0.92
C TRP A 20 -4.69 -2.14 2.30
N PRO A 21 -4.73 -1.39 3.42
CA PRO A 21 -5.02 -1.98 4.73
C PRO A 21 -6.40 -2.63 4.80
N THR A 22 -7.41 -2.00 4.20
CA THR A 22 -8.78 -2.53 4.14
C THR A 22 -8.82 -3.78 3.27
N PHE A 23 -8.14 -3.77 2.13
CA PHE A 23 -7.99 -4.93 1.26
C PHE A 23 -7.32 -6.10 2.00
N LEU A 24 -6.22 -5.86 2.72
CA LEU A 24 -5.52 -6.91 3.46
C LEU A 24 -6.39 -7.52 4.57
N ARG A 25 -7.18 -6.69 5.28
CA ARG A 25 -8.17 -7.18 6.26
C ARG A 25 -9.19 -8.11 5.61
N ARG A 26 -9.64 -7.81 4.40
CA ARG A 26 -10.56 -8.67 3.65
C ARG A 26 -9.89 -9.97 3.22
N VAL A 27 -8.67 -9.90 2.70
CA VAL A 27 -7.89 -11.08 2.30
C VAL A 27 -7.65 -12.01 3.50
N ALA A 28 -7.33 -11.45 4.67
CA ALA A 28 -7.09 -12.23 5.89
C ALA A 28 -8.33 -13.00 6.39
N ARG A 29 -9.53 -12.63 5.94
CA ARG A 29 -10.80 -13.31 6.24
C ARG A 29 -11.22 -14.32 5.17
N ASP A 30 -10.50 -14.40 4.06
CA ASP A 30 -10.76 -15.41 3.00
C ASP A 30 -10.47 -16.81 3.56
N PRO A 31 -11.32 -17.83 3.27
CA PRO A 31 -11.09 -19.20 3.72
C PRO A 31 -9.72 -19.78 3.33
N ARG A 32 -9.11 -19.29 2.25
CA ARG A 32 -7.77 -19.72 1.79
C ARG A 32 -6.63 -19.11 2.60
N ALA A 33 -6.88 -18.11 3.42
CA ALA A 33 -5.85 -17.33 4.10
C ALA A 33 -5.15 -18.10 5.21
N ARG A 34 -5.87 -19.03 5.85
CA ARG A 34 -5.34 -19.87 6.92
C ARG A 34 -5.64 -21.34 6.65
N ASP A 35 -4.71 -22.21 7.03
CA ASP A 35 -4.90 -23.65 6.94
C ASP A 35 -5.73 -24.19 8.13
N ALA A 36 -5.95 -25.51 8.17
CA ALA A 36 -6.71 -26.17 9.22
C ALA A 36 -6.14 -26.00 10.64
N SER A 37 -4.83 -25.70 10.77
CA SER A 37 -4.18 -25.39 12.04
C SER A 37 -4.19 -23.90 12.38
N GLY A 38 -4.82 -23.08 11.54
CA GLY A 38 -4.89 -21.62 11.67
C GLY A 38 -3.64 -20.88 11.20
N GLN A 39 -2.67 -21.56 10.56
CA GLN A 39 -1.43 -20.94 10.11
C GLN A 39 -1.61 -20.19 8.78
N ALA A 40 -0.88 -19.10 8.59
CA ALA A 40 -0.94 -18.31 7.37
C ALA A 40 -0.44 -19.13 6.17
N THR A 41 -1.30 -19.29 5.17
CA THR A 41 -0.95 -19.98 3.92
C THR A 41 -0.10 -19.08 3.01
N ARG A 42 0.41 -19.64 1.91
CA ARG A 42 1.11 -18.86 0.88
C ARG A 42 0.23 -17.76 0.29
N PHE A 43 -1.09 -18.00 0.18
CA PHE A 43 -2.05 -17.01 -0.29
C PHE A 43 -2.03 -15.75 0.58
N LEU A 44 -2.11 -15.89 1.91
CA LEU A 44 -2.06 -14.73 2.82
C LEU A 44 -0.69 -14.06 2.80
N ARG A 45 0.42 -14.83 2.82
CA ARG A 45 1.79 -14.28 2.84
C ARG A 45 2.09 -13.42 1.61
N VAL A 46 1.70 -13.88 0.41
CA VAL A 46 1.92 -13.09 -0.82
C VAL A 46 1.20 -11.76 -0.74
N HIS A 47 -0.05 -11.74 -0.30
CA HIS A 47 -0.81 -10.50 -0.18
C HIS A 47 -0.27 -9.57 0.90
N GLN A 48 0.25 -10.11 2.01
CA GLN A 48 0.95 -9.32 3.01
C GLN A 48 2.18 -8.64 2.42
N VAL A 49 3.00 -9.36 1.64
CA VAL A 49 4.19 -8.80 0.99
C VAL A 49 3.82 -7.74 -0.04
N LEU A 50 2.81 -8.00 -0.88
CA LEU A 50 2.33 -7.03 -1.87
C LEU A 50 1.85 -5.73 -1.20
N VAL A 51 1.07 -5.84 -0.12
CA VAL A 51 0.59 -4.69 0.63
C VAL A 51 1.74 -3.96 1.32
N ALA A 52 2.70 -4.68 1.91
CA ALA A 52 3.87 -4.06 2.53
C ALA A 52 4.67 -3.22 1.51
N ILE A 53 4.93 -3.77 0.32
CA ILE A 53 5.61 -3.04 -0.76
C ILE A 53 4.79 -1.82 -1.18
N ALA A 54 3.47 -1.96 -1.35
CA ALA A 54 2.60 -0.84 -1.72
C ALA A 54 2.64 0.30 -0.69
N ILE A 55 2.67 -0.02 0.61
CA ILE A 55 2.79 0.99 1.67
C ILE A 55 4.18 1.63 1.67
N VAL A 56 5.26 0.88 1.45
CA VAL A 56 6.61 1.46 1.30
C VAL A 56 6.66 2.44 0.13
N LEU A 57 6.09 2.06 -1.02
CA LEU A 57 5.97 2.94 -2.18
C LEU A 57 5.09 4.16 -1.90
N ALA A 58 4.03 4.02 -1.09
CA ALA A 58 3.19 5.13 -0.66
C ALA A 58 3.99 6.15 0.16
N VAL A 59 4.80 5.69 1.11
CA VAL A 59 5.68 6.55 1.91
C VAL A 59 6.69 7.26 1.02
N ALA A 60 7.35 6.54 0.12
CA ALA A 60 8.27 7.14 -0.85
C ALA A 60 7.57 8.19 -1.73
N SER A 61 6.36 7.89 -2.21
CA SER A 61 5.54 8.83 -3.00
C SER A 61 5.20 10.09 -2.19
N ALA A 62 4.83 9.93 -0.91
CA ALA A 62 4.53 11.06 -0.04
C ALA A 62 5.75 11.98 0.14
N VAL A 63 6.92 11.40 0.46
CA VAL A 63 8.17 12.15 0.63
C VAL A 63 8.55 12.88 -0.66
N CYS A 64 8.56 12.18 -1.80
CA CYS A 64 8.88 12.78 -3.09
C CYS A 64 7.86 13.84 -3.51
N GLY A 65 6.57 13.63 -3.24
CA GLY A 65 5.51 14.58 -3.54
C GLY A 65 5.64 15.87 -2.73
N ILE A 66 5.90 15.76 -1.42
CA ILE A 66 6.16 16.92 -0.56
C ILE A 66 7.41 17.66 -1.04
N TRP A 67 8.49 16.93 -1.32
CA TRP A 67 9.74 17.53 -1.81
C TRP A 67 9.53 18.27 -3.13
N ALA A 68 8.81 17.68 -4.09
CA ALA A 68 8.51 18.30 -5.37
C ALA A 68 7.68 19.59 -5.26
N LEU A 69 6.82 19.70 -4.23
CA LEU A 69 6.03 20.91 -3.98
C LEU A 69 6.79 21.98 -3.18
N ALA A 70 7.75 21.56 -2.34
CA ALA A 70 8.55 22.48 -1.52
C ALA A 70 9.78 23.03 -2.24
N ALA A 71 10.34 22.26 -3.17
CA ALA A 71 11.62 22.57 -3.84
C ALA A 71 11.50 22.79 -5.36
N GLY A 72 10.33 22.56 -5.96
CA GLY A 72 10.11 22.63 -7.42
C GLY A 72 8.99 23.58 -7.83
#